data_AF-A0A382SB72-F1
#
_entry.id   AF-A0A382SB72-F1
#
_cell.length_a   1.000
_cell.length_b   1.000
_cell.length_c   1.000
_cell.angle_alpha   90.00
_cell.angle_beta   90.00
_cell.angle_gamma   90.00
#
_symmetry.space_group_name_H-M   'P 1'
#
loop_
_entity.id
_entity.type
_entity.pdbx_description
1 polymer ?
#
loop_
_entity_poly.entity_id
_entity_poly.type
_entity_poly.pdbx_seq_one_letter_code
_entity_poly.pdbx_strand_id
1 'polypeptide(L)'
;VDIDLKDKKILVYASGSLSYVQPEHLTIFFNSVGKFRNLKILLLEGASESKGKPNEIKTSIYGSPFSYTHDYKWYAEKSGIETVKCEIIRPYYPYEDFPMHENTVHYFYYGKTK
;
A
#
# COMPACT_ATOMS: atom_id res chain seq x y z
N VAL A 1 -12.20 -24.05 -6.58
CA VAL A 1 -11.33 -24.13 -7.77
C VAL A 1 -9.93 -23.81 -7.28
N ASP A 2 -9.07 -24.81 -7.19
CA ASP A 2 -7.66 -24.56 -6.89
C ASP A 2 -7.00 -24.00 -8.15
N ILE A 3 -6.58 -22.74 -8.10
CA ILE A 3 -5.84 -22.11 -9.17
C ILE A 3 -4.36 -22.38 -8.92
N ASP A 4 -3.74 -23.24 -9.72
CA ASP A 4 -2.31 -23.47 -9.66
C ASP A 4 -1.54 -22.29 -10.27
N LEU A 5 -0.85 -21.55 -9.41
CA LEU A 5 -0.08 -20.35 -9.77
C LEU A 5 1.43 -20.50 -9.57
N LYS A 6 1.94 -21.69 -9.19
CA LYS A 6 3.33 -21.88 -8.73
C LYS A 6 4.39 -21.31 -9.69
N ASP A 7 4.20 -21.53 -10.99
CA ASP A 7 5.16 -21.12 -12.03
C ASP A 7 4.64 -19.98 -12.92
N LYS A 8 3.50 -19.39 -12.56
CA LYS A 8 2.92 -18.29 -13.35
C LYS A 8 3.53 -16.97 -12.92
N LYS A 9 3.65 -16.05 -13.88
CA LYS A 9 3.90 -14.64 -13.58
C LYS A 9 2.62 -14.05 -13.00
N ILE A 10 2.67 -13.58 -11.77
CA ILE A 10 1.51 -13.05 -11.06
C ILE A 10 1.66 -11.54 -10.95
N LEU A 11 0.62 -10.82 -11.31
CA LEU A 11 0.47 -9.40 -11.00
C LEU A 11 -0.69 -9.26 -10.02
N VAL A 12 -0.39 -8.77 -8.83
CA VAL A 12 -1.40 -8.29 -7.88
C VAL A 12 -1.48 -6.79 -8.02
N TYR A 13 -2.69 -6.29 -8.25
CA TYR A 13 -2.96 -4.87 -8.40
C TYR A 13 -4.09 -4.46 -7.46
N ALA A 14 -3.93 -3.33 -6.79
CA ALA A 14 -4.97 -2.68 -6.00
C ALA A 14 -4.93 -1.17 -6.20
N SER A 15 -6.11 -0.56 -6.19
CA SER A 15 -6.26 0.88 -6.30
C SER A 15 -7.45 1.38 -5.49
N GLY A 16 -7.19 2.21 -4.49
CA GLY A 16 -8.21 2.79 -3.62
C GLY A 16 -9.03 1.78 -2.81
N SER A 17 -8.53 0.57 -2.61
CA SER A 17 -9.25 -0.48 -1.88
C SER A 17 -8.57 -0.84 -0.57
N LEU A 18 -7.24 -0.86 -0.53
CA LEU A 18 -6.51 -1.25 0.65
C LEU A 18 -6.58 -0.21 1.77
N SER A 19 -6.88 1.05 1.46
CA SER A 19 -7.11 2.08 2.49
C SER A 19 -8.23 1.75 3.47
N TYR A 20 -9.13 0.82 3.14
CA TYR A 20 -10.25 0.40 4.01
C TYR A 20 -9.99 -0.93 4.74
N VAL A 21 -8.80 -1.51 4.58
CA VAL A 21 -8.44 -2.79 5.17
C VAL A 21 -7.84 -2.58 6.55
N GLN A 22 -8.31 -3.33 7.54
CA GLN A 22 -7.74 -3.21 8.89
C GLN A 22 -6.27 -3.66 8.92
N PRO A 23 -5.42 -3.06 9.77
CA PRO A 23 -3.96 -3.27 9.77
C PRO A 23 -3.51 -4.74 9.91
N GLU A 24 -4.28 -5.55 10.63
CA GLU A 24 -3.99 -6.96 10.91
C GLU A 24 -4.13 -7.80 9.63
N HIS A 25 -5.13 -7.47 8.80
CA HIS A 25 -5.38 -8.14 7.53
C HIS A 25 -4.33 -7.81 6.47
N LEU A 26 -3.70 -6.63 6.50
CA LEU A 26 -2.55 -6.33 5.63
C LEU A 26 -1.37 -7.24 5.90
N THR A 27 -1.10 -7.55 7.17
CA THR A 27 -0.03 -8.49 7.54
C THR A 27 -0.30 -9.88 6.96
N ILE A 28 -1.54 -10.36 7.06
CA ILE A 28 -1.97 -11.64 6.49
C ILE A 28 -1.86 -11.61 4.96
N PHE A 29 -2.33 -10.54 4.33
CA PHE A 29 -2.27 -10.34 2.88
C PHE A 29 -0.83 -10.42 2.36
N PHE A 30 0.08 -9.58 2.86
CA PHE A 30 1.47 -9.54 2.39
C PHE A 30 2.23 -10.85 2.69
N ASN A 31 1.99 -11.48 3.86
CA ASN A 31 2.56 -12.79 4.16
C ASN A 31 2.03 -13.91 3.25
N SER A 32 0.81 -13.79 2.75
CA SER A 32 0.21 -14.80 1.87
C SER A 32 0.74 -14.67 0.46
N VAL A 33 0.81 -13.45 -0.07
CA VAL A 33 1.30 -13.21 -1.44
C VAL A 33 2.83 -13.28 -1.53
N GLY A 34 3.56 -12.96 -0.47
CA GLY A 34 5.03 -13.05 -0.44
C GLY A 34 5.60 -14.47 -0.65
N LYS A 35 4.76 -15.51 -0.61
CA LYS A 35 5.13 -16.91 -0.84
C LYS A 35 5.30 -17.27 -2.32
N PHE A 36 4.76 -16.47 -3.24
CA PHE A 36 4.89 -16.72 -4.67
C PHE A 36 6.25 -16.20 -5.17
N ARG A 37 6.97 -16.95 -6.01
CA ARG A 37 8.31 -16.56 -6.50
C ARG A 37 8.25 -15.49 -7.60
N ASN A 38 7.30 -15.61 -8.53
CA ASN A 38 7.17 -14.73 -9.70
C ASN A 38 6.08 -13.65 -9.54
N LEU A 39 5.96 -13.06 -8.35
CA LEU A 39 4.95 -12.05 -8.04
C LEU A 39 5.48 -10.62 -8.25
N LYS A 40 4.64 -9.78 -8.85
CA LYS A 40 4.72 -8.33 -8.82
C LYS A 40 3.49 -7.77 -8.12
N ILE A 41 3.69 -6.78 -7.27
CA ILE A 41 2.60 -6.08 -6.56
C ILE A 41 2.65 -4.61 -6.96
N LEU A 42 1.52 -4.09 -7.43
CA LEU A 42 1.36 -2.69 -7.80
C LEU A 42 0.17 -2.10 -7.02
N LEU A 43 0.41 -1.10 -6.18
CA LEU A 43 -0.61 -0.46 -5.37
C LEU A 43 -0.66 1.03 -5.68
N LEU A 44 -1.87 1.58 -5.75
CA LEU A 44 -2.11 3.01 -5.83
C LEU A 44 -3.25 3.38 -4.87
N GLU A 45 -2.88 3.79 -3.66
CA GLU A 45 -3.84 3.87 -2.55
C GLU A 45 -3.94 5.28 -1.99
N GLY A 46 -5.09 5.61 -1.40
CA GLY A 46 -5.26 6.85 -0.66
C GLY A 46 -4.46 6.83 0.64
N ALA A 47 -3.88 7.97 1.00
CA ALA A 47 -3.21 8.21 2.27
C ALA A 47 -3.32 9.69 2.65
N SER A 48 -2.91 10.04 3.86
CA SER A 48 -2.84 11.43 4.33
C SER A 48 -1.47 11.73 4.93
N GLU A 49 -0.91 12.90 4.63
CA GLU A 49 0.31 13.40 5.26
C GLU A 49 0.07 14.09 6.61
N SER A 50 -1.19 14.21 7.06
CA SER A 50 -1.58 14.92 8.30
C SER A 50 -0.91 14.40 9.57
N LYS A 51 -0.44 13.16 9.57
CA LYS A 51 0.23 12.52 10.73
C LYS A 51 1.63 12.00 10.38
N GLY A 52 2.26 12.59 9.37
CA GLY A 52 3.59 12.21 8.86
C GLY A 52 3.54 11.61 7.46
N LYS A 53 4.72 11.36 6.87
CA LYS A 53 4.83 10.80 5.53
C LYS A 53 4.39 9.34 5.50
N PRO A 54 3.41 8.95 4.67
CA PRO A 54 2.85 7.60 4.68
C PRO A 54 3.86 6.45 4.54
N ASN A 55 4.99 6.69 3.85
CA ASN A 55 6.04 5.69 3.62
C ASN A 55 7.15 5.68 4.70
N GLU A 56 6.97 6.40 5.80
CA GLU A 56 7.93 6.49 6.91
C GLU A 56 7.31 6.13 8.28
N ILE A 57 5.98 5.97 8.37
CA ILE A 57 5.27 5.75 9.65
C ILE A 57 5.42 4.32 10.21
N LYS A 58 5.84 3.34 9.40
CA LYS A 58 6.07 1.93 9.83
C LYS A 58 4.88 1.29 10.53
N THR A 59 3.67 1.70 10.16
CA THR A 59 2.41 1.24 10.76
C THR A 59 1.23 1.63 9.88
N SER A 60 0.03 1.44 10.40
CA SER A 60 -1.20 2.02 9.87
C SER A 60 -1.74 3.05 10.84
N ILE A 61 -2.21 4.17 10.32
CA ILE A 61 -2.85 5.22 11.11
C ILE A 61 -4.31 5.31 10.71
N TYR A 62 -5.20 5.14 11.68
CA TYR A 62 -6.63 5.33 11.47
C TYR A 62 -6.92 6.79 11.08
N GLY A 63 -7.64 6.94 9.97
CA GLY A 63 -8.15 8.18 9.42
C GLY A 63 -9.62 8.39 9.80
N SER A 64 -10.47 8.72 8.82
CA SER A 64 -11.88 9.04 9.02
C SER A 64 -12.74 8.46 7.87
N PRO A 65 -13.97 7.97 8.13
CA PRO A 65 -14.39 7.19 9.30
C PRO A 65 -14.04 5.69 9.18
N PHE A 66 -13.69 5.19 8.00
CA PHE A 66 -13.32 3.77 7.80
C PHE A 66 -12.04 3.59 6.98
N SER A 67 -11.25 4.65 6.82
CA SER A 67 -10.00 4.63 6.08
C SER A 67 -8.78 4.66 7.02
N TYR A 68 -7.67 4.17 6.51
CA TYR A 68 -6.37 4.17 7.14
C TYR A 68 -5.33 4.74 6.17
N THR A 69 -4.33 5.41 6.72
CA THR A 69 -3.06 5.63 6.04
C THR A 69 -2.12 4.48 6.40
N HIS A 70 -1.83 3.62 5.44
CA HIS A 70 -0.95 2.47 5.62
C HIS A 70 0.45 2.73 5.08
N ASP A 71 1.48 2.27 5.79
CA ASP A 71 2.82 2.12 5.24
C ASP A 71 2.96 0.79 4.49
N TYR A 72 2.47 0.73 3.24
CA TYR A 72 2.48 -0.48 2.43
C TYR A 72 3.89 -1.06 2.23
N LYS A 73 4.89 -0.18 2.07
CA LYS A 73 6.30 -0.57 1.99
C LYS A 73 6.71 -1.38 3.21
N TRP A 74 6.40 -0.89 4.40
CA TRP A 74 6.75 -1.57 5.64
C TRP A 74 6.09 -2.94 5.79
N TYR A 75 4.81 -3.05 5.45
CA TYR A 75 4.12 -4.36 5.48
C TYR A 75 4.74 -5.36 4.49
N ALA A 76 5.00 -4.91 3.25
CA ALA A 76 5.57 -5.76 2.22
C ALA A 76 6.99 -6.23 2.57
N GLU A 77 7.86 -5.33 3.04
CA GLU A 77 9.25 -5.65 3.41
C GLU A 77 9.31 -6.63 4.59
N LYS A 78 8.42 -6.49 5.58
CA LYS A 78 8.27 -7.45 6.67
C LYS A 78 7.88 -8.85 6.21
N SER A 79 7.21 -8.96 5.07
CA SER A 79 6.80 -10.23 4.46
C SER A 79 7.82 -10.77 3.46
N GLY A 80 9.02 -10.18 3.36
CA GLY A 80 10.09 -10.63 2.47
C GLY A 80 9.92 -10.22 1.01
N ILE A 81 9.01 -9.29 0.71
CA ILE A 81 8.85 -8.70 -0.62
C ILE A 81 9.85 -7.56 -0.79
N GLU A 82 10.59 -7.57 -1.91
CA GLU A 82 11.53 -6.51 -2.26
C GLU A 82 10.77 -5.30 -2.78
N THR A 83 10.90 -4.16 -2.10
CA THR A 83 10.42 -2.87 -2.61
C THR A 83 11.28 -2.42 -3.78
N VAL A 84 10.65 -2.20 -4.94
CA VAL A 84 11.33 -1.70 -6.14
C VAL A 84 11.10 -0.20 -6.31
N LYS A 85 9.88 0.28 -6.06
CA LYS A 85 9.54 1.71 -6.11
C LYS A 85 8.47 2.05 -5.08
N CYS A 86 8.62 3.21 -4.45
CA CYS A 86 7.67 3.78 -3.51
C CYS A 86 7.65 5.29 -3.71
N GLU A 87 6.48 5.87 -3.95
CA GLU A 87 6.32 7.28 -4.29
C GLU A 87 5.06 7.86 -3.65
N ILE A 88 5.18 9.06 -3.09
CA ILE A 88 4.04 9.83 -2.57
C ILE A 88 3.70 10.91 -3.59
N ILE A 89 2.56 10.74 -4.25
CA ILE A 89 2.04 11.66 -5.26
C ILE A 89 1.09 12.63 -4.56
N ARG A 90 1.31 13.94 -4.74
CA ARG A 90 0.57 15.01 -4.05
C ARG A 90 -0.27 15.81 -5.05
N PRO A 91 -1.44 15.30 -5.48
CA PRO A 91 -2.26 15.97 -6.49
C PRO A 91 -2.86 17.29 -6.01
N TYR A 92 -2.97 17.48 -4.69
CA TYR A 92 -3.58 18.64 -4.05
C TYR A 92 -2.54 19.56 -3.39
N TYR A 93 -1.28 19.55 -3.86
CA TYR A 93 -0.23 20.43 -3.34
C TYR A 93 -0.15 21.73 -4.15
N PRO A 94 -0.02 22.92 -3.53
CA PRO A 94 0.04 23.14 -2.08
C PRO A 94 -1.33 22.93 -1.40
N TYR A 95 -1.33 22.38 -0.18
CA TYR A 95 -2.57 21.91 0.49
C TYR A 95 -3.52 23.04 0.86
N GLU A 96 -2.99 24.26 1.00
CA GLU A 96 -3.74 25.48 1.29
C GLU A 96 -4.72 25.86 0.18
N ASP A 97 -4.41 25.49 -1.07
CA ASP A 97 -5.29 25.70 -2.23
C ASP A 97 -6.46 24.70 -2.25
N PHE A 98 -6.34 23.61 -1.50
CA PHE A 98 -7.25 22.46 -1.53
C PHE A 98 -7.62 21.96 -0.11
N PRO A 99 -8.16 22.84 0.78
CA PRO A 99 -8.38 22.50 2.19
C PRO A 99 -9.41 21.37 2.39
N MET A 100 -10.33 21.19 1.45
CA MET A 100 -11.33 20.11 1.46
C MET A 100 -10.72 18.71 1.29
N HIS A 101 -9.47 18.61 0.85
CA HIS A 101 -8.77 17.35 0.62
C HIS A 101 -7.90 16.92 1.80
N GLU A 102 -7.86 17.66 2.92
CA GLU A 102 -7.26 17.22 4.21
C GLU A 102 -5.85 16.58 4.10
N ASN A 103 -4.96 17.21 3.33
CA ASN A 103 -3.60 16.70 3.06
C ASN A 103 -3.58 15.28 2.44
N THR A 104 -4.60 14.95 1.65
CA THR A 104 -4.69 13.67 0.93
C THR A 104 -3.58 13.57 -0.11
N VAL A 105 -2.98 12.40 -0.17
CA VAL A 105 -1.96 12.01 -1.14
C VAL A 105 -2.30 10.65 -1.73
N HIS A 106 -1.69 10.31 -2.86
CA HIS A 106 -1.73 8.96 -3.39
C HIS A 106 -0.40 8.25 -3.10
N TYR A 107 -0.46 7.11 -2.43
CA TYR A 107 0.67 6.25 -2.15
C TYR A 107 0.79 5.24 -3.29
N PHE A 108 1.81 5.43 -4.13
CA PHE A 108 2.22 4.44 -5.12
C PHE A 108 3.27 3.48 -4.53
N TYR A 109 3.01 2.18 -4.63
CA TYR A 109 3.95 1.12 -4.23
C TYR A 109 4.11 0.09 -5.34
N TYR A 110 5.37 -0.29 -5.62
CA TYR A 110 5.72 -1.40 -6.48
C TYR A 110 6.75 -2.30 -5.76
N GLY A 111 6.39 -3.56 -5.59
CA GLY A 111 7.24 -4.60 -5.02
C GLY A 111 7.27 -5.86 -5.87
N LYS A 112 8.27 -6.71 -5.63
CA LYS A 112 8.40 -8.02 -6.28
C LYS A 112 8.97 -9.06 -5.31
N THR A 113 8.70 -10.32 -5.60
CA THR A 113 9.37 -11.47 -4.98
C THR A 113 10.51 -11.97 -5.87
N LYS A 114 11.33 -12.88 -5.34
CA LYS A 114 12.46 -13.51 -6.04
C LYS A 114 12.04 -14.67 -6.95
#